data_AF-A0A0S8EP93-F1
#
_entry.id   AF-A0A0S8EP93-F1
#
_cell.length_a   1.000
_cell.length_b   1.000
_cell.length_c   1.000
_cell.angle_alpha   90.00
_cell.angle_beta   90.00
_cell.angle_gamma   90.00
#
_symmetry.space_group_name_H-M   'P 1'
#
loop_
_entity.id
_entity.type
_entity.pdbx_description
1 polymer ?
#
loop_
_entity_poly.entity_id
_entity_poly.type
_entity_poly.pdbx_seq_one_letter_code
_entity_poly.pdbx_strand_id
1 'polypeptide(L)'
;MTHRFAAMACCALALGCGGQQPARSTESLFDTPGADRAQELAPDLYLRAESASSRAAHARGRKDGEVAEDYRRQAELWLAAALTEAERIELSRRLDELRGEEERWAKQLARDQEASAVVAADISRYQARAVALREAERVASLSEARTTDEATLDAVLTRVRLNLALAEALGASEKQLQRLHARVQTMNRTRPKSAKAVEALLLDTETLIGEMRARWPSPRPGASTELMETARLTGFVADRTGTGVVVRSERFFTSGGQVSNATVKRFAGLLGAFPHGPVACQVAVPELESRVWSRRVASLIDQLQRIEDPMRVSTSMIATDSLRAGAVQCTFAAYREP
;
A
#
# COMPACT_ATOMS: atom_id res chain seq x y z
N MET A 1 -27.14 -16.21 38.32
CA MET A 1 -28.34 -16.67 37.59
C MET A 1 -29.50 -15.80 38.03
N THR A 2 -29.95 -14.89 37.17
CA THR A 2 -31.30 -14.27 37.08
C THR A 2 -31.17 -13.04 36.16
N HIS A 3 -32.27 -12.64 35.50
CA HIS A 3 -32.39 -11.56 34.51
C HIS A 3 -32.19 -11.96 33.04
N ARG A 4 -32.80 -13.07 32.64
CA ARG A 4 -33.50 -13.20 31.35
C ARG A 4 -35.01 -13.20 31.68
N PHE A 5 -35.87 -12.66 30.81
CA PHE A 5 -37.35 -12.54 30.93
C PHE A 5 -37.96 -11.16 31.25
N ALA A 6 -37.43 -10.05 30.71
CA ALA A 6 -38.14 -8.76 30.77
C ALA A 6 -38.01 -7.91 29.49
N ALA A 7 -38.04 -8.54 28.31
CA ALA A 7 -37.99 -7.82 27.02
C ALA A 7 -38.92 -8.46 25.96
N MET A 8 -40.05 -9.02 26.38
CA MET A 8 -41.00 -9.69 25.48
C MET A 8 -42.45 -9.36 25.88
N ALA A 9 -42.75 -8.09 26.13
CA ALA A 9 -44.11 -7.62 26.40
C ALA A 9 -44.44 -6.22 25.84
N CYS A 10 -43.52 -5.55 25.13
CA CYS A 10 -43.78 -4.22 24.56
C CYS A 10 -44.05 -4.22 23.04
N CYS A 11 -44.16 -5.39 22.39
CA CYS A 11 -44.34 -5.47 20.92
C CYS A 11 -45.77 -5.77 20.46
N ALA A 12 -46.77 -5.76 21.34
CA ALA A 12 -48.15 -6.15 20.99
C ALA A 12 -49.22 -5.04 21.16
N LEU A 13 -48.84 -3.77 21.34
CA LEU A 13 -49.79 -2.65 21.53
C LEU A 13 -49.72 -1.55 20.47
N ALA A 14 -49.16 -1.83 19.28
CA ALA A 14 -49.15 -0.89 18.15
C ALA A 14 -49.99 -1.35 16.95
N LEU A 15 -50.99 -2.21 17.18
CA LEU A 15 -52.02 -2.56 16.19
C LEU A 15 -53.37 -2.05 16.70
N GLY A 16 -53.70 -0.81 16.38
CA GLY A 16 -55.01 -0.26 16.71
C GLY A 16 -55.05 1.26 16.88
N CYS A 17 -54.73 2.01 15.82
CA CYS A 17 -55.16 3.40 15.69
C CYS A 17 -55.66 3.64 14.27
N GLY A 18 -56.90 3.23 14.01
CA GLY A 18 -57.68 3.75 12.90
C GLY A 18 -58.02 5.21 13.16
N GLY A 19 -57.08 6.10 12.82
CA GLY A 19 -57.36 7.52 12.70
C GLY A 19 -58.06 7.77 11.37
N GLN A 20 -59.37 8.02 11.39
CA GLN A 20 -60.07 8.62 10.26
C GLN A 20 -59.46 10.01 10.02
N GLN A 21 -58.47 10.07 9.12
CA GLN A 21 -58.05 11.33 8.54
C GLN A 21 -59.23 11.89 7.72
N PRO A 22 -59.49 13.21 7.79
CA PRO A 22 -60.47 13.84 6.91
C PRO A 22 -60.06 13.53 5.46
N ALA A 23 -61.05 13.28 4.60
CA ALA A 23 -60.84 12.98 3.19
C ALA A 23 -59.97 14.08 2.56
N ARG A 24 -58.67 13.80 2.43
CA ARG A 24 -57.76 14.63 1.66
C ARG A 24 -58.32 14.69 0.25
N SER A 25 -58.41 15.89 -0.32
CA SER A 25 -58.68 16.01 -1.75
C SER A 25 -57.63 15.19 -2.49
N THR A 26 -58.04 14.52 -3.57
CA THR A 26 -57.15 13.71 -4.41
C THR A 26 -55.94 14.51 -4.93
N GLU A 27 -56.05 15.83 -5.04
CA GLU A 27 -54.93 16.74 -5.35
C GLU A 27 -53.86 16.76 -4.25
N SER A 28 -54.24 16.72 -2.97
CA SER A 28 -53.29 16.76 -1.86
C SER A 28 -52.52 15.44 -1.64
N LEU A 29 -52.85 14.38 -2.39
CA LEU A 29 -52.17 13.08 -2.32
C LEU A 29 -50.87 13.09 -3.15
N PHE A 30 -50.86 13.81 -4.27
CA PHE A 30 -49.72 13.88 -5.19
C PHE A 30 -48.76 15.04 -4.86
N ASP A 31 -49.21 16.03 -4.09
CA ASP A 31 -48.36 17.14 -3.62
C ASP A 31 -47.56 16.75 -2.36
N THR A 32 -46.81 15.66 -2.42
CA THR A 32 -45.92 15.24 -1.33
C THR A 32 -44.51 14.92 -1.83
N PRO A 33 -43.46 15.17 -1.01
CA PRO A 33 -42.10 14.80 -1.38
C PRO A 33 -41.93 13.29 -1.64
N GLY A 34 -42.81 12.46 -1.10
CA GLY A 34 -42.85 11.02 -1.38
C GLY A 34 -43.41 10.73 -2.77
N ALA A 35 -44.44 11.46 -3.20
CA ALA A 35 -45.01 11.35 -4.53
C ALA A 35 -43.99 11.73 -5.62
N ASP A 36 -43.21 12.80 -5.42
CA ASP A 36 -42.10 13.16 -6.32
C ASP A 36 -41.09 12.00 -6.47
N ARG A 37 -40.70 11.37 -5.35
CA ARG A 37 -39.79 10.22 -5.37
C ARG A 37 -40.41 8.99 -6.03
N ALA A 38 -41.69 8.73 -5.79
CA ALA A 38 -42.40 7.64 -6.44
C ALA A 38 -42.53 7.85 -7.95
N GLN A 39 -42.70 9.10 -8.39
CA GLN A 39 -42.68 9.45 -9.80
C GLN A 39 -41.32 9.16 -10.45
N GLU A 40 -40.21 9.42 -9.74
CA GLU A 40 -38.86 9.16 -10.25
C GLU A 40 -38.48 7.67 -10.23
N LEU A 41 -38.81 6.95 -9.15
CA LEU A 41 -38.30 5.60 -8.91
C LEU A 41 -39.29 4.48 -9.30
N ALA A 42 -40.60 4.75 -9.25
CA ALA A 42 -41.66 3.80 -9.61
C ALA A 42 -42.70 4.44 -10.56
N PRO A 43 -42.27 4.95 -11.74
CA PRO A 43 -43.09 5.77 -12.61
C PRO A 43 -44.34 5.05 -13.14
N ASP A 44 -44.24 3.74 -13.36
CA ASP A 44 -45.34 2.91 -13.86
C ASP A 44 -46.49 2.79 -12.85
N LEU A 45 -46.18 2.64 -11.56
CA LEU A 45 -47.16 2.61 -10.47
C LEU A 45 -47.72 4.00 -10.20
N TYR A 46 -46.87 5.03 -10.26
CA TYR A 46 -47.28 6.43 -10.13
C TYR A 46 -48.29 6.84 -11.21
N LEU A 47 -48.02 6.51 -12.48
CA LEU A 47 -48.93 6.78 -13.60
C LEU A 47 -50.28 6.06 -13.47
N ARG A 48 -50.31 4.86 -12.86
CA ARG A 48 -51.57 4.15 -12.55
C ARG A 48 -52.38 4.85 -11.47
N ALA A 49 -51.72 5.41 -10.46
CA ALA A 49 -52.37 6.23 -9.44
C ALA A 49 -52.96 7.52 -10.04
N GLU A 50 -52.20 8.20 -10.89
CA GLU A 50 -52.65 9.42 -11.59
C GLU A 50 -53.85 9.13 -12.51
N SER A 51 -53.81 8.03 -13.27
CA SER A 51 -54.92 7.60 -14.13
C SER A 51 -56.19 7.29 -13.32
N ALA A 52 -56.06 6.61 -12.18
CA ALA A 52 -57.19 6.33 -11.29
C ALA A 52 -57.76 7.61 -10.66
N SER A 53 -56.89 8.55 -10.24
CA SER A 53 -57.29 9.86 -9.71
C SER A 53 -58.08 10.67 -10.76
N SER A 54 -57.59 10.68 -12.00
CA SER A 54 -58.30 11.32 -13.12
C SER A 54 -59.67 10.69 -13.37
N ARG A 55 -59.79 9.35 -13.35
CA ARG A 55 -61.08 8.65 -13.48
C ARG A 55 -62.04 8.96 -12.33
N ALA A 56 -61.55 9.12 -11.10
CA ALA A 56 -62.35 9.54 -9.96
C ALA A 56 -62.94 10.94 -10.16
N ALA A 57 -62.14 11.90 -10.66
CA ALA A 57 -62.60 13.24 -10.98
C ALA A 57 -63.68 13.25 -12.08
N HIS A 58 -63.51 12.43 -13.13
CA HIS A 58 -64.51 12.29 -14.20
C HIS A 58 -65.81 11.66 -13.72
N ALA A 59 -65.76 10.64 -12.84
CA ALA A 59 -66.94 10.02 -12.25
C ALA A 59 -67.71 11.00 -11.34
N ARG A 60 -66.97 11.79 -10.55
CA ARG A 60 -67.55 12.87 -9.71
C ARG A 60 -68.27 13.92 -10.56
N GLY A 61 -67.70 14.32 -11.70
CA GLY A 61 -68.34 15.23 -12.66
C GLY A 61 -69.65 14.70 -13.25
N ARG A 62 -69.78 13.38 -13.39
CA ARG A 62 -71.02 12.69 -13.83
C ARG A 62 -72.02 12.43 -12.70
N LYS A 63 -71.74 12.88 -11.48
CA LYS A 63 -72.52 12.63 -10.25
C LYS A 63 -72.66 11.13 -9.90
N ASP A 64 -71.73 10.31 -10.37
CA ASP A 64 -71.66 8.89 -10.04
C ASP A 64 -70.76 8.69 -8.82
N GLY A 65 -71.34 8.83 -7.64
CA GLY A 65 -70.62 8.91 -6.37
C GLY A 65 -69.90 7.62 -5.97
N GLU A 66 -70.53 6.47 -6.21
CA GLU A 66 -69.98 5.15 -5.86
C GLU A 66 -68.74 4.83 -6.70
N VAL A 67 -68.84 5.03 -8.02
CA VAL A 67 -67.73 4.83 -8.96
C VAL A 67 -66.58 5.83 -8.71
N ALA A 68 -66.89 7.05 -8.29
CA ALA A 68 -65.87 8.03 -7.92
C ALA A 68 -65.08 7.62 -6.67
N GLU A 69 -65.74 7.03 -5.68
CA GLU A 69 -65.10 6.52 -4.47
C GLU A 69 -64.23 5.28 -4.73
N ASP A 70 -64.69 4.37 -5.60
CA ASP A 70 -63.89 3.21 -6.03
C ASP A 70 -62.59 3.63 -6.73
N TYR A 71 -62.67 4.57 -7.67
CA TYR A 71 -61.49 5.10 -8.35
C TYR A 71 -60.57 5.89 -7.41
N ARG A 72 -61.13 6.60 -6.43
CA ARG A 72 -60.35 7.29 -5.39
C ARG A 72 -59.54 6.29 -4.57
N ARG A 73 -60.19 5.24 -4.08
CA ARG A 73 -59.52 4.17 -3.32
C ARG A 73 -58.48 3.45 -4.16
N GLN A 74 -58.75 3.23 -5.45
CA GLN A 74 -57.79 2.67 -6.38
C GLN A 74 -56.56 3.56 -6.55
N ALA A 75 -56.74 4.88 -6.66
CA ALA A 75 -55.63 5.84 -6.73
C ALA A 75 -54.78 5.82 -5.45
N GLU A 76 -55.41 5.79 -4.28
CA GLU A 76 -54.71 5.70 -2.98
C GLU A 76 -53.86 4.43 -2.88
N LEU A 77 -54.39 3.28 -3.31
CA LEU A 77 -53.67 2.01 -3.28
C LEU A 77 -52.48 1.97 -4.26
N TRP A 78 -52.66 2.49 -5.48
CA TRP A 78 -51.57 2.56 -6.45
C TRP A 78 -50.47 3.53 -6.00
N LEU A 79 -50.83 4.67 -5.40
CA LEU A 79 -49.86 5.61 -4.87
C LEU A 79 -49.08 5.00 -3.70
N ALA A 80 -49.75 4.30 -2.78
CA ALA A 80 -49.08 3.58 -1.69
C ALA A 80 -48.12 2.49 -2.21
N ALA A 81 -48.52 1.77 -3.26
CA ALA A 81 -47.64 0.81 -3.92
C ALA A 81 -46.43 1.48 -4.58
N ALA A 82 -46.62 2.63 -5.23
CA ALA A 82 -45.52 3.39 -5.83
C ALA A 82 -44.53 3.91 -4.78
N LEU A 83 -45.02 4.41 -3.65
CA LEU A 83 -44.19 4.87 -2.53
C LEU A 83 -43.34 3.75 -1.94
N THR A 84 -43.96 2.59 -1.67
CA THR A 84 -43.25 1.43 -1.11
C THR A 84 -42.22 0.85 -2.07
N GLU A 85 -42.50 0.83 -3.37
CA GLU A 85 -41.54 0.39 -4.38
C GLU A 85 -40.37 1.37 -4.54
N ALA A 86 -40.63 2.67 -4.47
CA ALA A 86 -39.59 3.70 -4.46
C ALA A 86 -38.65 3.54 -3.26
N GLU A 87 -39.18 3.32 -2.06
CA GLU A 87 -38.38 3.03 -0.86
C GLU A 87 -37.55 1.74 -1.02
N ARG A 88 -38.14 0.68 -1.60
CA ARG A 88 -37.43 -0.57 -1.88
C ARG A 88 -36.23 -0.35 -2.80
N ILE A 89 -36.42 0.42 -3.88
CA ILE A 89 -35.37 0.74 -4.85
C ILE A 89 -34.26 1.56 -4.18
N GLU A 90 -34.61 2.54 -3.37
CA GLU A 90 -33.65 3.37 -2.65
C GLU A 90 -32.82 2.54 -1.65
N LEU A 91 -33.46 1.66 -0.88
CA LEU A 91 -32.78 0.74 0.02
C LEU A 91 -31.88 -0.24 -0.72
N SER A 92 -32.32 -0.75 -1.88
CA SER A 92 -31.49 -1.64 -2.72
C SER A 92 -30.24 -0.92 -3.21
N ARG A 93 -30.36 0.33 -3.69
CA ARG A 93 -29.20 1.13 -4.13
C ARG A 93 -28.22 1.36 -3.00
N ARG A 94 -28.70 1.72 -1.80
CA ARG A 94 -27.85 1.89 -0.61
C ARG A 94 -27.14 0.60 -0.22
N LEU A 95 -27.81 -0.55 -0.30
CA LEU A 95 -27.18 -1.84 -0.03
C LEU A 95 -26.07 -2.16 -1.03
N ASP A 96 -26.25 -1.84 -2.31
CA ASP A 96 -25.23 -2.05 -3.33
C ASP A 96 -24.03 -1.09 -3.15
N GLU A 97 -24.28 0.16 -2.77
CA GLU A 97 -23.23 1.12 -2.41
C GLU A 97 -22.40 0.64 -1.20
N LEU A 98 -23.07 0.18 -0.14
CA LEU A 98 -22.43 -0.36 1.06
C LEU A 98 -21.61 -1.61 0.75
N ARG A 99 -22.12 -2.53 -0.08
CA ARG A 99 -21.36 -3.71 -0.52
C ARG A 99 -20.11 -3.32 -1.30
N GLY A 100 -20.21 -2.32 -2.18
CA GLY A 100 -19.06 -1.78 -2.90
C GLY A 100 -18.02 -1.12 -1.97
N GLU A 101 -18.45 -0.50 -0.87
CA GLU A 101 -17.56 -0.02 0.19
C GLU A 101 -16.91 -1.16 0.97
N GLU A 102 -17.69 -2.15 1.41
CA GLU A 102 -17.19 -3.33 2.13
C GLU A 102 -16.13 -4.07 1.31
N GLU A 103 -16.36 -4.28 0.01
CA GLU A 103 -15.37 -4.91 -0.88
C GLU A 103 -14.08 -4.08 -0.99
N ARG A 104 -14.19 -2.75 -1.05
CA ARG A 104 -13.02 -1.86 -1.08
C ARG A 104 -12.23 -1.94 0.22
N TRP A 105 -12.92 -1.90 1.37
CA TRP A 105 -12.29 -2.03 2.69
C TRP A 105 -11.69 -3.42 2.90
N ALA A 106 -12.34 -4.49 2.45
CA ALA A 106 -11.82 -5.85 2.53
C ALA A 106 -10.53 -6.02 1.70
N LYS A 107 -10.51 -5.47 0.48
CA LYS A 107 -9.30 -5.44 -0.36
C LYS A 107 -8.17 -4.65 0.29
N GLN A 108 -8.48 -3.50 0.90
CA GLN A 108 -7.50 -2.70 1.61
C GLN A 108 -6.97 -3.42 2.85
N LEU A 109 -7.84 -4.04 3.65
CA LEU A 109 -7.46 -4.82 4.82
C LEU A 109 -6.58 -6.01 4.45
N ALA A 110 -6.90 -6.73 3.38
CA ALA A 110 -6.07 -7.84 2.89
C ALA A 110 -4.66 -7.34 2.51
N ARG A 111 -4.56 -6.21 1.81
CA ARG A 111 -3.27 -5.57 1.47
C ARG A 111 -2.49 -5.16 2.72
N ASP A 112 -3.17 -4.62 3.72
CA ASP A 112 -2.54 -4.18 4.98
C ASP A 112 -2.11 -5.39 5.82
N GLN A 113 -2.86 -6.49 5.81
CA GLN A 113 -2.48 -7.75 6.44
C GLN A 113 -1.28 -8.40 5.74
N GLU A 114 -1.25 -8.42 4.41
CA GLU A 114 -0.07 -8.86 3.65
C GLU A 114 1.16 -8.01 3.97
N ALA A 115 1.00 -6.67 4.00
CA ALA A 115 2.06 -5.75 4.38
C ALA A 115 2.56 -6.01 5.81
N SER A 116 1.65 -6.22 6.76
CA SER A 116 1.97 -6.54 8.15
C SER A 116 2.69 -7.89 8.27
N ALA A 117 2.25 -8.91 7.53
CA ALA A 117 2.88 -10.23 7.52
C ALA A 117 4.33 -10.18 7.01
N VAL A 118 4.62 -9.34 6.01
CA VAL A 118 6.00 -9.11 5.55
C VAL A 118 6.84 -8.46 6.65
N VAL A 119 6.31 -7.45 7.36
CA VAL A 119 7.00 -6.82 8.49
C VAL A 119 7.24 -7.82 9.63
N ALA A 120 6.24 -8.63 9.98
CA ALA A 120 6.38 -9.67 10.99
C ALA A 120 7.44 -10.71 10.61
N ALA A 121 7.43 -11.19 9.36
CA ALA A 121 8.45 -12.10 8.85
C ALA A 121 9.85 -11.49 8.86
N ASP A 122 9.98 -10.20 8.55
CA ASP A 122 11.24 -9.46 8.69
C ASP A 122 11.71 -9.42 10.14
N ILE A 123 10.84 -9.04 11.09
CA ILE A 123 11.17 -9.05 12.53
C ILE A 123 11.64 -10.43 12.97
N SER A 124 10.93 -11.49 12.58
CA SER A 124 11.32 -12.87 12.88
C SER A 124 12.67 -13.24 12.26
N ARG A 125 12.94 -12.85 11.00
CA ARG A 125 14.25 -13.05 10.36
C ARG A 125 15.37 -12.32 11.09
N TYR A 126 15.15 -11.07 11.49
CA TYR A 126 16.11 -10.27 12.25
C TYR A 126 16.41 -10.91 13.61
N GLN A 127 15.36 -11.33 14.33
CA GLN A 127 15.51 -12.03 15.61
C GLN A 127 16.24 -13.38 15.43
N ALA A 128 15.86 -14.18 14.42
CA ALA A 128 16.51 -15.45 14.13
C ALA A 128 17.99 -15.27 13.77
N ARG A 129 18.33 -14.24 12.98
CA ARG A 129 19.72 -13.91 12.65
C ARG A 129 20.52 -13.52 13.90
N ALA A 130 19.96 -12.67 14.76
CA ALA A 130 20.62 -12.28 16.00
C ALA A 130 20.83 -13.47 16.94
N VAL A 131 19.85 -14.38 17.05
CA VAL A 131 20.00 -15.62 17.83
C VAL A 131 21.04 -16.54 17.20
N ALA A 132 21.02 -16.74 15.88
CA ALA A 132 22.00 -17.58 15.18
C ALA A 132 23.43 -17.06 15.34
N LEU A 133 23.63 -15.75 15.29
CA LEU A 133 24.93 -15.12 15.51
C LEU A 133 25.39 -15.28 16.98
N ARG A 134 24.50 -15.08 17.96
CA ARG A 134 24.81 -15.31 19.37
C ARG A 134 25.13 -16.78 19.68
N GLU A 135 24.38 -17.72 19.11
CA GLU A 135 24.66 -19.15 19.28
C GLU A 135 25.96 -19.55 18.57
N ALA A 136 26.26 -19.00 17.39
CA ALA A 136 27.53 -19.19 16.73
C ALA A 136 28.70 -18.64 17.57
N GLU A 137 28.55 -17.46 18.19
CA GLU A 137 29.54 -16.94 19.16
C GLU A 137 29.67 -17.85 20.38
N ARG A 138 28.56 -18.33 20.95
CA ARG A 138 28.59 -19.22 22.12
C ARG A 138 29.32 -20.52 21.81
N VAL A 139 28.99 -21.16 20.69
CA VAL A 139 29.65 -22.39 20.23
C VAL A 139 31.13 -22.15 19.90
N ALA A 140 31.45 -21.03 19.25
CA ALA A 140 32.84 -20.63 18.99
C ALA A 140 33.64 -20.27 20.25
N SER A 141 32.97 -19.84 21.34
CA SER A 141 33.63 -19.58 22.62
C SER A 141 33.89 -20.84 23.45
N LEU A 142 33.15 -21.92 23.15
CA LEU A 142 33.28 -23.22 23.81
C LEU A 142 34.20 -24.17 23.03
N SER A 143 34.51 -23.86 21.78
CA SER A 143 35.49 -24.57 20.96
C SER A 143 36.78 -23.76 20.90
N GLU A 144 37.94 -24.39 21.11
CA GLU A 144 39.23 -23.72 20.82
C GLU A 144 39.40 -23.35 19.33
N ALA A 145 38.48 -23.80 18.47
CA ALA A 145 38.40 -23.39 17.07
C ALA A 145 37.65 -22.05 16.93
N ARG A 146 38.40 -21.01 16.53
CA ARG A 146 37.84 -19.84 15.82
C ARG A 146 36.88 -20.33 14.75
N THR A 147 35.66 -19.81 14.73
CA THR A 147 35.07 -19.07 13.59
C THR A 147 33.56 -19.03 13.76
N THR A 148 33.00 -17.90 14.19
CA THR A 148 31.83 -17.40 13.44
C THR A 148 32.31 -17.35 11.99
N ASP A 149 31.65 -18.08 11.09
CA ASP A 149 32.07 -18.23 9.69
C ASP A 149 32.50 -16.86 9.14
N GLU A 150 33.76 -16.72 8.74
CA GLU A 150 34.33 -15.44 8.29
C GLU A 150 33.47 -14.85 7.17
N ALA A 151 32.87 -15.70 6.33
CA ALA A 151 31.93 -15.33 5.29
C ALA A 151 30.66 -14.65 5.85
N THR A 152 30.16 -15.09 7.01
CA THR A 152 29.00 -14.49 7.66
C THR A 152 29.32 -13.10 8.21
N LEU A 153 30.49 -12.93 8.84
CA LEU A 153 30.93 -11.63 9.35
C LEU A 153 31.22 -10.65 8.21
N ASP A 154 31.83 -11.13 7.12
CA ASP A 154 32.08 -10.33 5.92
C ASP A 154 30.78 -9.94 5.19
N ALA A 155 29.77 -10.81 5.16
CA ALA A 155 28.45 -10.46 4.64
C ALA A 155 27.77 -9.37 5.48
N VAL A 156 27.93 -9.41 6.81
CA VAL A 156 27.39 -8.35 7.70
C VAL A 156 28.14 -7.04 7.49
N LEU A 157 29.48 -7.06 7.44
CA LEU A 157 30.29 -5.86 7.17
C LEU A 157 30.02 -5.27 5.79
N THR A 158 29.76 -6.13 4.80
CA THR A 158 29.27 -5.72 3.48
C THR A 158 27.97 -4.95 3.62
N ARG A 159 27.00 -5.48 4.37
CA ARG A 159 25.73 -4.79 4.63
C ARG A 159 25.91 -3.45 5.35
N VAL A 160 26.82 -3.37 6.32
CA VAL A 160 27.16 -2.11 7.01
C VAL A 160 27.68 -1.08 6.01
N ARG A 161 28.60 -1.46 5.11
CA ARG A 161 29.12 -0.55 4.07
C ARG A 161 27.99 -0.06 3.17
N LEU A 162 27.08 -0.96 2.76
CA LEU A 162 25.91 -0.62 1.96
C LEU A 162 24.98 0.36 2.67
N ASN A 163 24.79 0.19 3.97
CA ASN A 163 23.99 1.10 4.75
C ASN A 163 24.63 2.49 4.89
N LEU A 164 25.96 2.58 5.00
CA LEU A 164 26.67 3.88 5.01
C LEU A 164 26.59 4.59 3.67
N ALA A 165 26.81 3.85 2.59
CA ALA A 165 26.58 4.29 1.22
C ALA A 165 25.15 4.83 1.03
N LEU A 166 24.16 4.13 1.57
CA LEU A 166 22.78 4.59 1.56
C LEU A 166 22.58 5.85 2.42
N ALA A 167 23.19 5.92 3.60
CA ALA A 167 23.07 7.10 4.47
C ALA A 167 23.69 8.35 3.82
N GLU A 168 24.85 8.22 3.20
CA GLU A 168 25.47 9.26 2.35
C GLU A 168 24.53 9.65 1.22
N ALA A 169 23.93 8.65 0.56
CA ALA A 169 22.90 8.80 -0.45
C ALA A 169 21.54 9.31 0.07
N LEU A 170 21.39 9.56 1.37
CA LEU A 170 20.22 10.20 1.96
C LEU A 170 20.55 11.61 2.50
N GLY A 171 21.78 12.10 2.28
CA GLY A 171 22.24 13.39 2.77
C GLY A 171 22.74 13.38 4.22
N ALA A 172 23.18 12.23 4.75
CA ALA A 172 23.82 12.19 6.06
C ALA A 172 25.04 13.12 6.10
N SER A 173 25.20 13.85 7.21
CA SER A 173 26.32 14.78 7.34
C SER A 173 27.66 14.05 7.43
N GLU A 174 28.71 14.68 6.91
CA GLU A 174 30.08 14.16 6.97
C GLU A 174 30.50 13.76 8.40
N LYS A 175 30.09 14.54 9.41
CA LYS A 175 30.36 14.22 10.82
C LYS A 175 29.68 12.92 11.30
N GLN A 176 28.46 12.64 10.85
CA GLN A 176 27.74 11.40 11.18
C GLN A 176 28.40 10.19 10.51
N LEU A 177 28.81 10.35 9.24
CA LEU A 177 29.44 9.29 8.45
C LEU A 177 30.86 8.97 8.92
N GLN A 178 31.69 9.97 9.22
CA GLN A 178 33.10 9.80 9.61
C GLN A 178 33.27 8.85 10.81
N ARG A 179 32.43 8.98 11.84
CA ARG A 179 32.50 8.14 13.04
C ARG A 179 32.25 6.66 12.71
N LEU A 180 31.28 6.38 11.84
CA LEU A 180 30.94 5.01 11.46
C LEU A 180 31.92 4.44 10.43
N HIS A 181 32.39 5.25 9.47
CA HIS A 181 33.45 4.87 8.54
C HIS A 181 34.74 4.50 9.27
N ALA A 182 35.16 5.29 10.26
CA ALA A 182 36.33 4.99 11.06
C ALA A 182 36.21 3.62 11.74
N ARG A 183 35.04 3.31 12.34
CA ARG A 183 34.77 2.02 12.98
C ARG A 183 34.80 0.86 11.98
N VAL A 184 34.21 1.02 10.80
CA VAL A 184 34.28 0.02 9.71
C VAL A 184 35.73 -0.22 9.28
N GLN A 185 36.51 0.85 9.08
CA GLN A 185 37.90 0.75 8.67
C GLN A 185 38.76 0.07 9.74
N THR A 186 38.58 0.39 11.02
CA THR A 186 39.27 -0.30 12.12
C THR A 186 38.94 -1.79 12.09
N MET A 187 37.66 -2.14 11.95
CA MET A 187 37.17 -3.52 11.99
C MET A 187 37.65 -4.34 10.78
N ASN A 188 37.75 -3.73 9.59
CA ASN A 188 38.37 -4.35 8.41
C ASN A 188 39.86 -4.63 8.62
N ARG A 189 40.60 -3.71 9.26
CA ARG A 189 42.05 -3.84 9.47
C ARG A 189 42.41 -4.89 10.51
N THR A 190 41.63 -4.97 11.60
CA THR A 190 41.94 -5.86 12.73
C THR A 190 41.22 -7.20 12.66
N ARG A 191 40.36 -7.39 11.64
CA ARG A 191 39.31 -8.40 11.51
C ARG A 191 38.31 -8.38 12.69
N PRO A 192 37.00 -8.61 12.44
CA PRO A 192 36.02 -8.65 13.50
C PRO A 192 36.30 -9.82 14.46
N LYS A 193 36.56 -9.50 15.73
CA LYS A 193 36.82 -10.51 16.79
C LYS A 193 35.53 -11.01 17.47
N SER A 194 34.40 -10.35 17.23
CA SER A 194 33.08 -10.72 17.74
C SER A 194 31.97 -10.30 16.77
N ALA A 195 30.97 -11.15 16.61
CA ALA A 195 29.74 -10.84 15.89
C ALA A 195 28.96 -9.72 16.58
N LYS A 196 28.97 -9.64 17.92
CA LYS A 196 28.32 -8.56 18.68
C LYS A 196 28.81 -7.17 18.27
N ALA A 197 30.11 -7.01 17.98
CA ALA A 197 30.65 -5.74 17.53
C ALA A 197 30.20 -5.38 16.11
N VAL A 198 30.08 -6.37 15.23
CA VAL A 198 29.61 -6.21 13.85
C VAL A 198 28.09 -5.93 13.83
N GLU A 199 27.31 -6.62 14.66
CA GLU A 199 25.87 -6.38 14.83
C GLU A 199 25.59 -4.99 15.38
N ALA A 200 26.33 -4.55 16.40
CA ALA A 200 26.17 -3.20 16.94
C ALA A 200 26.44 -2.14 15.86
N LEU A 201 27.46 -2.36 15.02
CA LEU A 201 27.75 -1.48 13.90
C LEU A 201 26.65 -1.51 12.83
N LEU A 202 26.07 -2.68 12.53
CA LEU A 202 24.91 -2.79 11.65
C LEU A 202 23.72 -2.01 12.20
N LEU A 203 23.38 -2.20 13.47
CA LEU A 203 22.29 -1.50 14.14
C LEU A 203 22.51 0.03 14.12
N ASP A 204 23.73 0.50 14.38
CA ASP A 204 24.06 1.92 14.33
C ASP A 204 23.83 2.51 12.92
N THR A 205 24.20 1.76 11.86
CA THR A 205 23.94 2.20 10.49
C THR A 205 22.46 2.14 10.10
N GLU A 206 21.70 1.14 10.55
CA GLU A 206 20.26 1.05 10.33
C GLU A 206 19.52 2.17 11.07
N THR A 207 19.96 2.52 12.28
CA THR A 207 19.45 3.65 13.07
C THR A 207 19.69 4.96 12.34
N LEU A 208 20.91 5.20 11.84
CA LEU A 208 21.22 6.39 11.04
C LEU A 208 20.31 6.51 9.81
N ILE A 209 20.12 5.42 9.06
CA ILE A 209 19.20 5.40 7.91
C ILE A 209 17.75 5.69 8.36
N GLY A 210 17.31 5.13 9.48
CA GLY A 210 15.99 5.38 10.06
C GLY A 210 15.79 6.86 10.40
N GLU A 211 16.77 7.48 11.06
CA GLU A 211 16.77 8.92 11.34
C GLU A 211 16.74 9.77 10.07
N MET A 212 17.52 9.39 9.05
CA MET A 212 17.49 10.09 7.77
C MET A 212 16.10 10.01 7.16
N ARG A 213 15.49 8.81 7.08
CA ARG A 213 14.15 8.62 6.53
C ARG A 213 13.05 9.31 7.31
N ALA A 214 13.16 9.41 8.63
CA ALA A 214 12.18 10.09 9.47
C ALA A 214 12.08 11.60 9.18
N ARG A 215 13.14 12.21 8.62
CA ARG A 215 13.15 13.62 8.22
C ARG A 215 12.50 13.87 6.86
N TRP A 216 12.11 12.81 6.15
CA TRP A 216 11.52 12.90 4.82
C TRP A 216 9.99 12.87 4.90
N PRO A 217 9.30 13.48 3.90
CA PRO A 217 7.86 13.35 3.79
C PRO A 217 7.46 11.89 3.74
N SER A 218 6.48 11.51 4.57
CA SER A 218 5.97 10.15 4.57
C SER A 218 5.40 9.82 3.18
N PRO A 219 5.77 8.67 2.60
CA PRO A 219 5.21 8.28 1.31
C PRO A 219 3.70 8.09 1.45
N ARG A 220 2.95 8.37 0.38
CA ARG A 220 1.50 8.10 0.36
C ARG A 220 1.22 6.62 0.70
N PRO A 221 0.12 6.31 1.40
CA PRO A 221 -0.30 4.94 1.60
C PRO A 221 -0.33 4.16 0.28
N GLY A 222 0.24 2.95 0.26
CA GLY A 222 0.31 2.11 -0.93
C GLY A 222 1.48 2.39 -1.90
N ALA A 223 2.24 3.47 -1.74
CA ALA A 223 3.35 3.81 -2.66
C ALA A 223 4.41 2.72 -2.80
N SER A 224 4.72 2.01 -1.70
CA SER A 224 5.71 0.93 -1.72
C SER A 224 5.22 -0.29 -2.51
N THR A 225 3.93 -0.63 -2.41
CA THR A 225 3.30 -1.69 -3.18
C THR A 225 3.28 -1.33 -4.67
N GLU A 226 2.85 -0.12 -4.99
CA GLU A 226 2.79 0.40 -6.36
C GLU A 226 4.18 0.46 -7.00
N LEU A 227 5.22 0.84 -6.25
CA LEU A 227 6.61 0.81 -6.70
C LEU A 227 7.06 -0.63 -7.00
N MET A 228 6.75 -1.58 -6.13
CA MET A 228 7.09 -2.99 -6.35
C MET A 228 6.39 -3.56 -7.58
N GLU A 229 5.10 -3.30 -7.75
CA GLU A 229 4.32 -3.74 -8.91
C GLU A 229 4.87 -3.12 -10.20
N THR A 230 5.13 -1.82 -10.20
CA THR A 230 5.68 -1.12 -11.37
C THR A 230 7.08 -1.59 -11.71
N ALA A 231 7.93 -1.82 -10.70
CA ALA A 231 9.27 -2.38 -10.89
C ALA A 231 9.20 -3.78 -11.52
N ARG A 232 8.28 -4.65 -11.05
CA ARG A 232 8.06 -5.99 -11.62
C ARG A 232 7.56 -5.94 -13.05
N LEU A 233 6.58 -5.08 -13.34
CA LEU A 233 6.05 -4.86 -14.70
C LEU A 233 7.11 -4.33 -15.67
N THR A 234 8.04 -3.50 -15.19
CA THR A 234 9.15 -2.97 -15.98
C THR A 234 10.34 -3.92 -16.08
N GLY A 235 10.24 -5.13 -15.52
CA GLY A 235 11.22 -6.21 -15.66
C GLY A 235 12.36 -6.19 -14.65
N PHE A 236 12.16 -5.52 -13.51
CA PHE A 236 13.06 -5.57 -12.35
C PHE A 236 12.52 -6.54 -11.30
N VAL A 237 13.42 -7.08 -10.48
CA VAL A 237 13.05 -7.76 -9.25
C VAL A 237 12.93 -6.71 -8.16
N ALA A 238 11.81 -6.70 -7.42
CA ALA A 238 11.59 -5.76 -6.34
C ALA A 238 11.11 -6.49 -5.09
N ASP A 239 11.79 -6.20 -3.98
CA ASP A 239 11.50 -6.74 -2.66
C ASP A 239 11.31 -5.61 -1.65
N ARG A 240 10.34 -5.81 -0.75
CA ARG A 240 10.19 -4.97 0.43
C ARG A 240 11.21 -5.43 1.46
N THR A 241 11.96 -4.47 1.98
CA THR A 241 12.77 -4.63 3.19
C THR A 241 12.11 -3.79 4.27
N GLY A 242 12.27 -4.16 5.55
CA GLY A 242 11.62 -3.50 6.69
C GLY A 242 11.70 -1.96 6.72
N THR A 243 12.61 -1.35 5.95
CA THR A 243 12.76 0.10 5.88
C THR A 243 12.64 0.71 4.47
N GLY A 244 12.34 -0.06 3.41
CA GLY A 244 12.16 0.46 2.05
C GLY A 244 12.04 -0.61 0.95
N VAL A 245 11.97 -0.21 -0.31
CA VAL A 245 11.95 -1.14 -1.47
C VAL A 245 13.33 -1.23 -2.08
N VAL A 246 13.81 -2.47 -2.32
CA VAL A 246 15.06 -2.74 -3.03
C VAL A 246 14.72 -3.25 -4.42
N VAL A 247 15.27 -2.60 -5.44
CA VAL A 247 15.12 -2.99 -6.85
C VAL A 247 16.42 -3.61 -7.35
N ARG A 248 16.34 -4.77 -8.01
CA ARG A 248 17.48 -5.51 -8.55
C ARG A 248 17.28 -5.81 -10.04
N SER A 249 18.36 -5.79 -10.79
CA SER A 249 18.36 -6.23 -12.19
C SER A 249 19.72 -6.75 -12.62
N GLU A 250 19.70 -7.89 -13.29
CA GLU A 250 20.86 -8.48 -13.96
C GLU A 250 21.04 -7.93 -15.38
N ARG A 251 20.09 -7.11 -15.86
CA ARG A 251 20.01 -6.64 -17.26
C ARG A 251 20.66 -5.28 -17.48
N PHE A 252 21.36 -4.72 -16.50
CA PHE A 252 22.09 -3.46 -16.67
C PHE A 252 23.27 -3.60 -17.63
N PHE A 253 23.77 -4.82 -17.81
CA PHE A 253 24.79 -5.14 -18.80
C PHE A 253 24.22 -6.11 -19.84
N THR A 254 24.61 -5.92 -21.10
CA THR A 254 24.33 -6.88 -22.19
C THR A 254 25.17 -8.14 -22.02
N SER A 255 24.91 -9.18 -22.81
CA SER A 255 25.76 -10.39 -22.85
C SER A 255 27.23 -10.09 -23.21
N GLY A 256 27.48 -9.01 -23.97
CA GLY A 256 28.83 -8.50 -24.27
C GLY A 256 29.44 -7.64 -23.15
N GLY A 257 28.71 -7.41 -22.05
CA GLY A 257 29.08 -6.61 -20.90
C GLY A 257 29.06 -5.09 -21.14
N GLN A 258 28.40 -4.63 -22.20
CA GLN A 258 28.16 -3.19 -22.42
C GLN A 258 26.95 -2.73 -21.60
N VAL A 259 26.92 -1.46 -21.21
CA VAL A 259 25.76 -0.91 -20.49
C VAL A 259 24.51 -0.96 -21.39
N SER A 260 23.42 -1.49 -20.85
CA SER A 260 22.15 -1.59 -21.56
C SER A 260 21.37 -0.27 -21.46
N ASN A 261 21.46 0.56 -22.51
CA ASN A 261 20.68 1.80 -22.60
C ASN A 261 19.17 1.57 -22.41
N ALA A 262 18.64 0.43 -22.87
CA ALA A 262 17.25 0.06 -22.69
C ALA A 262 16.89 -0.15 -21.22
N THR A 263 17.76 -0.82 -20.45
CA THR A 263 17.55 -1.03 -19.01
C THR A 263 17.71 0.27 -18.24
N VAL A 264 18.70 1.09 -18.58
CA VAL A 264 18.89 2.43 -17.99
C VAL A 264 17.66 3.31 -18.23
N LYS A 265 17.11 3.33 -19.46
CA LYS A 265 15.88 4.08 -19.77
C LYS A 265 14.66 3.57 -19.01
N ARG A 266 14.49 2.26 -18.86
CA ARG A 266 13.42 1.68 -18.01
C ARG A 266 13.58 2.07 -16.55
N PHE A 267 14.81 2.05 -16.03
CA PHE A 267 15.09 2.44 -14.66
C PHE A 267 14.83 3.95 -14.45
N ALA A 268 15.23 4.80 -15.39
CA ALA A 268 14.90 6.23 -15.37
C ALA A 268 13.38 6.46 -15.36
N GLY A 269 12.62 5.71 -16.17
CA GLY A 269 11.16 5.76 -16.16
C GLY A 269 10.54 5.33 -14.83
N LEU A 270 11.10 4.29 -14.19
CA LEU A 270 10.69 3.86 -12.85
C LEU A 270 10.95 4.96 -11.81
N LEU A 271 12.12 5.60 -11.84
CA LEU A 271 12.43 6.72 -10.94
C LEU A 271 11.52 7.93 -11.19
N GLY A 272 11.19 8.22 -12.46
CA GLY A 272 10.27 9.30 -12.81
C GLY A 272 8.83 9.06 -12.32
N ALA A 273 8.37 7.81 -12.33
CA ALA A 273 7.03 7.44 -11.86
C ALA A 273 6.88 7.50 -10.34
N PHE A 274 7.98 7.37 -9.59
CA PHE A 274 7.99 7.41 -8.12
C PHE A 274 8.89 8.55 -7.61
N PRO A 275 8.43 9.82 -7.72
CA PRO A 275 9.20 10.98 -7.27
C PRO A 275 9.28 11.10 -5.74
N HIS A 276 8.68 10.17 -4.98
CA HIS A 276 8.58 10.21 -3.53
C HIS A 276 9.36 9.06 -2.90
N GLY A 277 10.52 9.39 -2.34
CA GLY A 277 11.29 8.51 -1.46
C GLY A 277 12.50 7.85 -2.13
N PRO A 278 13.44 7.36 -1.30
CA PRO A 278 14.70 6.80 -1.79
C PRO A 278 14.50 5.42 -2.42
N VAL A 279 14.75 5.30 -3.72
CA VAL A 279 14.81 4.02 -4.43
C VAL A 279 16.25 3.51 -4.44
N ALA A 280 16.54 2.50 -3.63
CA ALA A 280 17.82 1.78 -3.65
C ALA A 280 17.82 0.74 -4.77
N CYS A 281 18.56 0.98 -5.84
CA CYS A 281 18.85 -0.02 -6.85
C CYS A 281 20.17 -0.70 -6.55
N GLN A 282 20.23 -2.03 -6.70
CA GLN A 282 21.43 -2.84 -6.53
C GLN A 282 21.73 -3.58 -7.83
N VAL A 283 22.93 -3.40 -8.36
CA VAL A 283 23.41 -4.08 -9.57
C VAL A 283 24.53 -5.02 -9.16
N ALA A 284 24.46 -6.29 -9.58
CA ALA A 284 25.56 -7.22 -9.40
C ALA A 284 26.43 -7.23 -10.66
N VAL A 285 27.75 -7.25 -10.50
CA VAL A 285 28.72 -7.40 -11.60
C VAL A 285 29.75 -8.47 -11.27
N PRO A 286 30.42 -9.07 -12.26
CA PRO A 286 31.51 -10.01 -12.03
C PRO A 286 32.75 -9.37 -11.39
N GLU A 287 33.61 -10.23 -10.86
CA GLU A 287 34.81 -9.89 -10.07
C GLU A 287 35.75 -8.87 -10.73
N LEU A 288 36.21 -7.91 -9.92
CA LEU A 288 36.90 -6.67 -10.31
C LEU A 288 38.34 -6.83 -10.82
N GLU A 289 38.91 -8.04 -10.85
CA GLU A 289 40.29 -8.24 -11.30
C GLU A 289 40.52 -7.81 -12.76
N SER A 290 39.44 -7.66 -13.53
CA SER A 290 39.47 -7.11 -14.87
C SER A 290 39.27 -5.59 -14.86
N ARG A 291 40.31 -4.82 -15.23
CA ARG A 291 40.27 -3.38 -15.54
C ARG A 291 39.12 -2.97 -16.49
N VAL A 292 38.58 -3.94 -17.24
CA VAL A 292 37.45 -3.76 -18.17
C VAL A 292 36.13 -3.56 -17.41
N TRP A 293 35.89 -4.30 -16.33
CA TRP A 293 34.66 -4.19 -15.54
C TRP A 293 34.59 -2.91 -14.74
N SER A 294 35.70 -2.43 -14.20
CA SER A 294 35.76 -1.11 -13.54
C SER A 294 35.35 0.02 -14.50
N ARG A 295 35.79 -0.03 -15.77
CA ARG A 295 35.38 0.95 -16.80
C ARG A 295 33.91 0.84 -17.16
N ARG A 296 33.37 -0.38 -17.25
CA ARG A 296 31.95 -0.64 -17.54
C ARG A 296 31.04 -0.15 -16.41
N VAL A 297 31.42 -0.37 -15.17
CA VAL A 297 30.72 0.15 -13.99
C VAL A 297 30.80 1.66 -13.93
N ALA A 298 31.97 2.26 -14.17
CA ALA A 298 32.10 3.71 -14.26
C ALA A 298 31.20 4.31 -15.35
N SER A 299 31.09 3.64 -16.51
CA SER A 299 30.17 4.04 -17.58
C SER A 299 28.70 3.92 -17.18
N LEU A 300 28.33 2.90 -16.39
CA LEU A 300 26.96 2.79 -15.86
C LEU A 300 26.68 3.92 -14.87
N ILE A 301 27.61 4.23 -13.97
CA ILE A 301 27.49 5.32 -13.01
C ILE A 301 27.32 6.66 -13.74
N ASP A 302 28.17 6.95 -14.72
CA ASP A 302 28.09 8.18 -15.53
C ASP A 302 26.76 8.28 -16.29
N GLN A 303 26.25 7.19 -16.85
CA GLN A 303 24.92 7.19 -17.49
C GLN A 303 23.78 7.43 -16.49
N LEU A 304 23.87 6.89 -15.28
CA LEU A 304 22.85 7.07 -14.25
C LEU A 304 22.89 8.48 -13.64
N GLN A 305 24.06 9.08 -13.51
CA GLN A 305 24.22 10.49 -13.11
C GLN A 305 23.67 11.48 -14.15
N ARG A 306 23.54 11.05 -15.42
CA ARG A 306 22.95 11.84 -16.52
C ARG A 306 21.44 11.68 -16.66
N ILE A 307 20.81 10.78 -15.90
CA ILE A 307 19.34 10.77 -15.79
C ILE A 307 18.95 12.11 -15.17
N GLU A 308 18.03 12.83 -15.81
CA GLU A 308 17.66 14.21 -15.47
C GLU A 308 17.63 14.46 -13.95
N ASP A 309 18.38 15.50 -13.54
CA ASP A 309 18.55 16.00 -12.18
C ASP A 309 19.65 15.24 -11.35
N PRO A 310 20.94 15.64 -11.47
CA PRO A 310 22.09 14.92 -10.92
C PRO A 310 22.13 14.85 -9.38
N MET A 311 21.34 15.68 -8.71
CA MET A 311 21.13 15.62 -7.26
C MET A 311 20.22 14.45 -6.86
N ARG A 312 19.59 13.75 -7.82
CA ARG A 312 18.66 12.64 -7.61
C ARG A 312 19.27 11.26 -7.70
N VAL A 313 20.59 11.10 -7.74
CA VAL A 313 21.15 9.75 -7.78
C VAL A 313 22.50 9.75 -7.08
N SER A 314 22.53 9.47 -5.78
CA SER A 314 23.81 9.18 -5.13
C SER A 314 24.23 7.75 -5.45
N THR A 315 25.41 7.62 -6.05
CA THR A 315 25.98 6.37 -6.57
C THR A 315 27.16 5.95 -5.72
N SER A 316 27.06 4.85 -5.00
CA SER A 316 28.17 4.29 -4.21
C SER A 316 28.55 2.92 -4.71
N MET A 317 29.84 2.64 -4.80
CA MET A 317 30.40 1.42 -5.36
C MET A 317 31.00 0.56 -4.23
N ILE A 318 30.45 -0.64 -3.99
CA ILE A 318 30.95 -1.52 -2.92
C ILE A 318 31.34 -2.87 -3.50
N ALA A 319 32.64 -3.19 -3.46
CA ALA A 319 33.16 -4.52 -3.79
C ALA A 319 32.89 -5.50 -2.64
N THR A 320 32.39 -6.70 -2.97
CA THR A 320 32.00 -7.71 -1.98
C THR A 320 32.53 -9.09 -2.37
N ASP A 321 33.31 -9.74 -1.50
CA ASP A 321 33.85 -11.10 -1.72
C ASP A 321 32.82 -12.20 -1.34
N SER A 322 31.69 -11.81 -0.75
CA SER A 322 30.66 -12.72 -0.19
C SER A 322 29.58 -13.16 -1.18
N LEU A 323 29.54 -12.56 -2.38
CA LEU A 323 28.73 -13.03 -3.49
C LEU A 323 29.62 -13.91 -4.38
N ARG A 324 29.07 -15.00 -4.96
CA ARG A 324 29.82 -16.06 -5.70
C ARG A 324 30.70 -15.58 -6.88
N ALA A 325 30.75 -14.29 -7.15
CA ALA A 325 31.78 -13.60 -7.91
C ALA A 325 31.93 -12.23 -7.24
N GLY A 326 33.14 -11.75 -6.96
CA GLY A 326 33.37 -10.49 -6.23
C GLY A 326 32.55 -9.31 -6.77
N ALA A 327 31.38 -9.09 -6.18
CA ALA A 327 30.35 -8.28 -6.79
C ALA A 327 30.51 -6.83 -6.39
N VAL A 328 30.36 -5.93 -7.37
CA VAL A 328 30.23 -4.51 -7.10
C VAL A 328 28.76 -4.17 -6.98
N GLN A 329 28.29 -3.90 -5.77
CA GLN A 329 26.97 -3.36 -5.56
C GLN A 329 27.01 -1.84 -5.71
N CYS A 330 26.35 -1.33 -6.75
CA CYS A 330 26.06 0.08 -6.86
C CYS A 330 24.75 0.38 -6.12
N THR A 331 24.76 1.30 -5.15
CA THR A 331 23.52 1.81 -4.53
C THR A 331 23.21 3.18 -5.09
N PHE A 332 21.97 3.35 -5.58
CA PHE A 332 21.43 4.58 -6.14
C PHE A 332 20.36 5.12 -5.19
N ALA A 333 20.18 6.44 -5.03
CA ALA A 333 19.04 6.98 -4.28
C ALA A 333 18.49 8.23 -4.96
N ALA A 334 17.17 8.25 -5.19
CA ALA A 334 16.49 9.36 -5.84
C ALA A 334 15.84 10.37 -4.91
N TYR A 335 16.07 11.64 -5.24
CA TYR A 335 15.69 12.82 -4.49
C TYR A 335 14.63 13.61 -5.24
N ARG A 336 13.84 14.37 -4.50
CA ARG A 336 13.12 15.53 -5.00
C ARG A 336 13.14 16.55 -3.86
N GLU A 337 13.70 17.73 -4.09
CA GLU A 337 13.48 18.86 -3.18
C GLU A 337 11.98 19.21 -3.18
N PRO A 338 11.42 19.65 -2.04
CA PRO A 338 10.02 20.05 -1.93
C PRO A 338 9.61 21.12 -2.95
#